data_AF-A0A645F564-F1
#
_entry.id   AF-A0A645F564-F1
#
_cell.length_a   1.000
_cell.length_b   1.000
_cell.length_c   1.000
_cell.angle_alpha   90.00
_cell.angle_beta   90.00
_cell.angle_gamma   90.00
#
_symmetry.space_group_name_H-M   'P 1'
#
loop_
_entity.id
_entity.type
_entity.pdbx_description
1 polymer ?
#
loop_
_entity_poly.entity_id
_entity_poly.type
_entity_poly.pdbx_seq_one_letter_code
_entity_poly.pdbx_strand_id
1 'polypeptide(L)'
;MSYVDKYNLWIDSDYIDENTKKELRDIRDEKDLEDRFYRELEFGTGGLRGIIGAGTNRMNIYTVGKATQGLANYLNSNYTEDKSVAIAHDSRIMSREFAEAAAGVLAANGIKVYIFDSLRPTPMLSYTTRHLNCSAGICVTASHNPKAYNGYKVYGADGCQITDEKAKYILNSIENVDDF
;
A
#
# COMPACT_ATOMS: atom_id res chain seq x y z
N MET A 1 7.18 14.48 -16.12
CA MET A 1 8.47 14.03 -15.55
C MET A 1 8.85 12.74 -16.24
N SER A 2 10.07 12.62 -16.76
CA SER A 2 10.55 11.39 -17.42
C SER A 2 10.80 10.27 -16.40
N TYR A 3 10.97 9.03 -16.86
CA TYR A 3 11.33 7.92 -15.98
C TYR A 3 12.70 8.17 -15.29
N VAL A 4 13.64 8.81 -15.99
CA VAL A 4 14.98 9.16 -15.47
C VAL A 4 14.88 10.19 -14.35
N ASP A 5 14.04 11.21 -14.53
CA ASP A 5 13.82 12.23 -13.49
C ASP A 5 13.26 11.59 -12.21
N LYS A 6 12.28 10.68 -12.34
CA LYS A 6 11.71 9.95 -11.18
C LYS A 6 12.72 9.02 -10.51
N TYR A 7 13.54 8.34 -11.30
CA TYR A 7 14.64 7.54 -10.79
C TYR A 7 15.62 8.39 -9.97
N ASN A 8 16.03 9.55 -10.49
CA ASN A 8 16.95 10.45 -9.78
C ASN A 8 16.33 10.98 -8.48
N LEU A 9 15.02 11.31 -8.46
CA LEU A 9 14.33 11.66 -7.22
C LEU A 9 14.44 10.57 -6.14
N TRP A 10 14.37 9.30 -6.53
CA TRP A 10 14.54 8.18 -5.59
C TRP A 10 16.00 8.01 -5.13
N ILE A 11 16.96 8.17 -6.04
CA ILE A 11 18.39 8.04 -5.71
C ILE A 11 18.86 9.16 -4.78
N ASP A 12 18.37 10.38 -5.00
CA ASP A 12 18.81 11.58 -4.30
C ASP A 12 18.00 11.85 -3.02
N SER A 13 16.93 11.10 -2.76
CA SER A 13 16.07 11.30 -1.58
C SER A 13 16.66 10.72 -0.31
N ASP A 14 16.61 11.49 0.78
CA ASP A 14 17.02 11.04 2.12
C ASP A 14 16.01 10.05 2.76
N TYR A 15 14.81 9.92 2.21
CA TYR A 15 13.77 9.02 2.72
C TYR A 15 13.87 7.60 2.14
N ILE A 16 14.49 7.46 0.97
CA ILE A 16 14.71 6.14 0.37
C ILE A 16 15.93 5.48 1.04
N ASP A 17 15.74 4.27 1.54
CA ASP A 17 16.78 3.52 2.23
C ASP A 17 17.89 3.07 1.25
N GLU A 18 19.11 2.88 1.76
CA GLU A 18 20.25 2.54 0.92
C GLU A 18 20.13 1.15 0.26
N ASN A 19 19.37 0.20 0.81
CA ASN A 19 19.16 -1.09 0.13
C ASN A 19 18.26 -0.91 -1.10
N THR A 20 17.21 -0.10 -0.99
CA THR A 20 16.32 0.26 -2.10
C THR A 20 17.11 1.04 -3.17
N LYS A 21 17.94 2.02 -2.78
CA LYS A 21 18.82 2.72 -3.73
C LYS A 21 19.85 1.79 -4.36
N LYS A 22 20.40 0.84 -3.60
CA LYS A 22 21.34 -0.15 -4.11
C LYS A 22 20.68 -1.05 -5.16
N GLU A 23 19.45 -1.54 -4.90
CA GLU A 23 18.68 -2.30 -5.89
C GLU A 23 18.58 -1.52 -7.20
N LEU A 24 18.20 -0.24 -7.11
CA LEU A 24 18.08 0.65 -8.27
C LEU A 24 19.41 0.84 -9.03
N ARG A 25 20.51 1.11 -8.31
CA ARG A 25 21.85 1.28 -8.89
C ARG A 25 22.40 0.00 -9.51
N ASP A 26 21.96 -1.17 -9.07
CA ASP A 26 22.41 -2.47 -9.59
C ASP A 26 21.67 -2.92 -10.86
N ILE A 27 20.59 -2.22 -11.25
CA ILE A 27 19.90 -2.46 -12.52
C ILE A 27 20.84 -2.10 -13.69
N ARG A 28 20.96 -3.02 -14.65
CA ARG A 28 21.79 -2.85 -15.86
C ARG A 28 20.97 -2.79 -17.14
N ASP A 29 19.75 -3.33 -17.11
CA ASP A 29 18.81 -3.28 -18.22
C ASP A 29 17.99 -1.98 -18.15
N GLU A 30 18.23 -1.08 -19.10
CA GLU A 30 17.50 0.18 -19.21
C GLU A 30 15.98 -0.03 -19.32
N LYS A 31 15.55 -1.13 -19.94
CA LYS A 31 14.11 -1.43 -20.07
C LYS A 31 13.47 -1.83 -18.74
N ASP A 32 14.18 -2.53 -17.86
CA ASP A 32 13.66 -2.80 -16.51
C ASP A 32 13.62 -1.51 -15.69
N LEU A 33 14.62 -0.64 -15.85
CA LEU A 33 14.63 0.65 -15.18
C LEU A 33 13.46 1.53 -15.64
N GLU A 34 13.23 1.62 -16.96
CA GLU A 34 12.09 2.32 -17.53
C GLU A 34 10.78 1.71 -17.03
N ASP A 35 10.61 0.38 -17.06
CA ASP A 35 9.40 -0.30 -16.59
C ASP A 35 9.10 -0.03 -15.10
N ARG A 36 10.12 0.22 -14.28
CA ARG A 36 9.95 0.56 -12.85
C ARG A 36 9.45 1.98 -12.60
N PHE A 37 9.69 2.91 -13.52
CA PHE A 37 9.43 4.34 -13.30
C PHE A 37 8.51 5.02 -14.32
N TYR A 38 8.21 4.37 -15.46
CA TYR A 38 7.39 4.99 -16.52
C TYR A 38 5.97 5.36 -16.07
N ARG A 39 5.48 4.74 -14.98
CA ARG A 39 4.19 5.05 -14.37
C ARG A 39 4.20 4.84 -12.85
N GLU A 40 3.10 5.23 -12.21
CA GLU A 40 2.80 4.82 -10.84
C GLU A 40 2.13 3.45 -10.84
N LEU A 41 2.32 2.68 -9.75
CA LEU A 41 1.60 1.44 -9.55
C LEU A 41 0.12 1.74 -9.38
N GLU A 42 -0.68 1.29 -10.34
CA GLU A 42 -2.10 1.59 -10.39
C GLU A 42 -2.85 0.94 -9.23
N PHE A 43 -3.61 1.75 -8.51
CA PHE A 43 -4.56 1.28 -7.51
C PHE A 43 -5.88 1.00 -8.25
N GLY A 44 -6.19 -0.28 -8.45
CA GLY A 44 -7.41 -0.68 -9.14
C GLY A 44 -8.62 -0.72 -8.21
N THR A 45 -9.75 -1.21 -8.74
CA THR A 45 -10.97 -1.52 -7.97
C THR A 45 -10.74 -2.52 -6.84
N GLY A 46 -9.56 -3.16 -6.78
CA GLY A 46 -9.21 -4.09 -5.72
C GLY A 46 -8.05 -3.65 -4.84
N GLY A 47 -7.50 -2.45 -5.02
CA GLY A 47 -6.26 -2.01 -4.37
C GLY A 47 -5.01 -2.14 -5.27
N LEU A 48 -3.83 -2.05 -4.67
CA LEU A 48 -2.56 -2.19 -5.38
C LEU A 48 -2.24 -3.66 -5.66
N ARG A 49 -1.62 -3.91 -6.81
CA ARG A 49 -1.00 -5.20 -7.13
C ARG A 49 0.15 -5.00 -8.09
N GLY A 50 1.32 -5.51 -7.71
CA GLY A 50 2.53 -5.35 -8.53
C GLY A 50 3.63 -6.33 -8.14
N ILE A 51 4.65 -6.37 -8.99
CA ILE A 51 5.89 -7.10 -8.70
C ILE A 51 6.62 -6.36 -7.58
N ILE A 52 7.14 -7.10 -6.60
CA ILE A 52 7.95 -6.53 -5.52
C ILE A 52 9.25 -5.98 -6.10
N GLY A 53 9.63 -4.77 -5.70
CA GLY A 53 10.90 -4.15 -6.08
C GLY A 53 10.90 -2.64 -5.90
N ALA A 54 12.05 -2.01 -6.13
CA ALA A 54 12.20 -0.56 -6.11
C ALA A 54 11.61 0.10 -7.38
N GLY A 55 11.00 1.28 -7.20
CA GLY A 55 10.41 2.09 -8.26
C GLY A 55 8.92 2.39 -8.05
N THR A 56 8.42 3.39 -8.77
CA THR A 56 7.03 3.86 -8.66
C THR A 56 6.00 2.86 -9.20
N ASN A 57 6.38 2.01 -10.16
CA ASN A 57 5.56 0.93 -10.74
C ASN A 57 5.89 -0.45 -10.12
N ARG A 58 6.22 -0.50 -8.83
CA ARG A 58 6.52 -1.73 -8.09
C ARG A 58 5.84 -1.74 -6.73
N MET A 59 5.65 -2.93 -6.15
CA MET A 59 5.23 -3.05 -4.75
C MET A 59 6.46 -2.91 -3.84
N ASN A 60 6.48 -1.84 -3.07
CA ASN A 60 7.46 -1.58 -2.01
C ASN A 60 6.84 -0.78 -0.86
N ILE A 61 7.60 -0.59 0.22
CA ILE A 61 7.11 0.10 1.42
C ILE A 61 6.66 1.54 1.14
N TYR A 62 7.27 2.21 0.15
CA TYR A 62 6.94 3.58 -0.23
C TYR A 62 5.61 3.64 -0.98
N THR A 63 5.41 2.79 -1.98
CA THR A 63 4.11 2.69 -2.67
C THR A 63 2.97 2.26 -1.73
N VAL A 64 3.27 1.38 -0.75
CA VAL A 64 2.31 0.99 0.29
C VAL A 64 2.06 2.16 1.24
N GLY A 65 3.11 2.89 1.62
CA GLY A 65 3.04 4.08 2.46
C GLY A 65 2.17 5.16 1.83
N LYS A 66 2.44 5.53 0.58
CA LYS A 66 1.64 6.46 -0.22
C LYS A 66 0.16 6.05 -0.30
N ALA A 67 -0.12 4.79 -0.64
CA ALA A 67 -1.49 4.30 -0.68
C ALA A 67 -2.18 4.34 0.69
N THR A 68 -1.43 4.04 1.75
CA THR A 68 -1.93 4.09 3.12
C THR A 68 -2.16 5.51 3.59
N GLN A 69 -1.32 6.47 3.20
CA GLN A 69 -1.50 7.89 3.50
C GLN A 69 -2.77 8.43 2.83
N GLY A 70 -3.03 8.05 1.57
CA GLY A 70 -4.28 8.40 0.91
C GLY A 70 -5.51 7.80 1.61
N LEU A 71 -5.42 6.56 2.09
CA LEU A 71 -6.47 5.98 2.95
C LEU A 71 -6.63 6.74 4.27
N ALA A 72 -5.54 7.13 4.92
CA ALA A 72 -5.56 7.91 6.16
C ALA A 72 -6.25 9.27 5.94
N ASN A 73 -5.90 9.97 4.86
CA ASN A 73 -6.54 11.23 4.46
C ASN A 73 -8.05 11.03 4.26
N TYR A 74 -8.45 10.00 3.51
CA TYR A 74 -9.86 9.66 3.32
C TYR A 74 -10.59 9.43 4.65
N LEU A 75 -10.01 8.63 5.54
CA LEU A 75 -10.62 8.33 6.84
C LEU A 75 -10.74 9.59 7.70
N ASN A 76 -9.71 10.44 7.73
CA ASN A 76 -9.72 11.69 8.48
C ASN A 76 -10.76 12.70 7.96
N SER A 77 -11.03 12.71 6.65
CA SER A 77 -12.07 13.59 6.08
C SER A 77 -13.50 13.06 6.27
N ASN A 78 -13.70 11.74 6.42
CA ASN A 78 -15.03 11.13 6.42
C ASN A 78 -15.50 10.65 7.81
N TYR A 79 -14.61 10.59 8.79
CA TYR A 79 -14.91 10.11 10.15
C TYR A 79 -14.42 11.11 11.19
N THR A 80 -15.33 11.56 12.05
CA THR A 80 -15.03 12.56 13.09
C THR A 80 -14.31 11.96 14.30
N GLU A 81 -14.75 10.80 14.79
CA GLU A 81 -14.20 10.12 15.97
C GLU A 81 -13.99 8.61 15.72
N ASP A 82 -13.24 7.94 16.59
CA ASP A 82 -13.04 6.47 16.62
C ASP A 82 -12.60 5.81 15.29
N LYS A 83 -11.66 6.47 14.59
CA LYS A 83 -11.03 5.92 13.39
C LYS A 83 -10.17 4.71 13.74
N SER A 84 -10.51 3.56 13.16
CA SER A 84 -9.69 2.36 13.30
C SER A 84 -9.64 1.49 12.06
N VAL A 85 -8.53 0.77 11.90
CA VAL A 85 -8.27 -0.09 10.75
C VAL A 85 -7.78 -1.45 11.21
N ALA A 86 -8.40 -2.52 10.71
CA ALA A 86 -7.87 -3.88 10.88
C ALA A 86 -6.90 -4.22 9.75
N ILE A 87 -5.80 -4.91 10.03
CA ILE A 87 -4.80 -5.30 9.04
C ILE A 87 -4.49 -6.80 9.15
N ALA A 88 -4.59 -7.50 8.03
CA ALA A 88 -4.19 -8.89 7.87
C ALA A 88 -3.24 -9.04 6.69
N HIS A 89 -2.45 -10.11 6.71
CA HIS A 89 -1.53 -10.43 5.62
C HIS A 89 -1.40 -11.93 5.40
N ASP A 90 -1.05 -12.31 4.16
CA ASP A 90 -0.76 -13.69 3.78
C ASP A 90 0.73 -14.02 3.90
N SER A 91 1.14 -15.18 3.38
CA SER A 91 2.50 -15.72 3.44
C SER A 91 3.43 -15.25 2.31
N ARG A 92 3.06 -14.23 1.53
CA ARG A 92 3.93 -13.72 0.45
C ARG A 92 5.15 -13.00 1.01
N ILE A 93 6.17 -12.91 0.15
CA ILE A 93 7.37 -12.10 0.42
C ILE A 93 6.94 -10.66 0.71
N MET A 94 7.53 -10.05 1.74
CA MET A 94 7.23 -8.69 2.21
C MET A 94 5.82 -8.47 2.78
N SER A 95 4.96 -9.50 2.90
CA SER A 95 3.58 -9.31 3.37
C SER A 95 3.51 -8.75 4.80
N ARG A 96 4.44 -9.14 5.67
CA ARG A 96 4.52 -8.63 7.05
C ARG A 96 5.00 -7.18 7.05
N GLU A 97 6.07 -6.92 6.31
CA GLU A 97 6.74 -5.64 6.19
C GLU A 97 5.80 -4.57 5.61
N PHE A 98 5.01 -4.92 4.59
CA PHE A 98 3.99 -4.04 4.04
C PHE A 98 2.82 -3.80 5.01
N ALA A 99 2.43 -4.81 5.78
CA ALA A 99 1.40 -4.64 6.81
C ALA A 99 1.87 -3.72 7.95
N GLU A 100 3.14 -3.83 8.35
CA GLU A 100 3.77 -2.96 9.36
C GLU A 100 3.97 -1.54 8.84
N ALA A 101 4.42 -1.36 7.59
CA ALA A 101 4.52 -0.05 6.96
C ALA A 101 3.15 0.65 6.92
N ALA A 102 2.10 -0.06 6.51
CA ALA A 102 0.74 0.46 6.54
C ALA A 102 0.28 0.82 7.97
N ALA A 103 0.55 -0.05 8.94
CA ALA A 103 0.22 0.21 10.33
C ALA A 103 0.93 1.48 10.86
N GLY A 104 2.21 1.65 10.53
CA GLY A 104 3.01 2.81 10.92
C GLY A 104 2.46 4.12 10.37
N VAL A 105 2.12 4.16 9.08
CA VAL A 105 1.52 5.35 8.45
C VAL A 105 0.17 5.70 9.09
N LEU A 106 -0.70 4.71 9.31
CA LEU A 106 -1.99 4.95 9.97
C LEU A 106 -1.82 5.45 11.40
N ALA A 107 -0.92 4.84 12.17
CA ALA A 107 -0.64 5.25 13.54
C ALA A 107 -0.08 6.69 13.61
N ALA A 108 0.81 7.05 12.69
CA ALA A 108 1.35 8.42 12.58
C ALA A 108 0.26 9.45 12.25
N ASN A 109 -0.83 9.03 11.60
CA ASN A 109 -2.02 9.85 11.34
C ASN A 109 -3.06 9.82 12.49
N GLY A 110 -2.72 9.24 13.63
CA GLY A 110 -3.62 9.15 14.80
C GLY A 110 -4.76 8.14 14.66
N ILE A 111 -4.66 7.21 13.70
CA ILE A 111 -5.68 6.18 13.46
C ILE A 111 -5.30 4.91 14.23
N LYS A 112 -6.26 4.34 14.97
CA LYS A 112 -6.02 3.11 15.74
C LYS A 112 -5.88 1.91 14.80
N VAL A 113 -4.83 1.12 14.97
CA VAL A 113 -4.58 -0.06 14.12
C VAL A 113 -4.71 -1.35 14.92
N TYR A 114 -5.46 -2.30 14.37
CA TYR A 114 -5.50 -3.68 14.82
C TYR A 114 -4.80 -4.56 13.79
N ILE A 115 -3.53 -4.90 14.02
CA ILE A 115 -2.76 -5.79 13.15
C ILE A 115 -2.68 -7.18 13.79
N PHE A 116 -2.81 -8.23 12.98
CA PHE A 116 -2.60 -9.60 13.47
C PHE A 116 -1.09 -9.90 13.64
N ASP A 117 -0.73 -10.60 14.71
CA ASP A 117 0.66 -11.02 14.98
C ASP A 117 1.20 -12.06 14.00
N SER A 118 0.30 -12.76 13.29
CA SER A 118 0.64 -13.84 12.37
C SER A 118 -0.32 -13.88 11.18
N LEU A 119 0.01 -14.73 10.21
CA LEU A 119 -0.75 -14.93 8.97
C LEU A 119 -2.26 -15.05 9.23
N ARG A 120 -3.07 -14.32 8.47
CA ARG A 120 -4.53 -14.45 8.52
C ARG A 120 -5.13 -14.40 7.13
N PRO A 121 -6.10 -15.30 6.85
CA PRO A 121 -6.79 -15.28 5.56
C PRO A 121 -7.74 -14.09 5.50
N THR A 122 -8.04 -13.63 4.27
CA THR A 122 -8.95 -12.51 4.02
C THR A 122 -10.30 -12.58 4.75
N PRO A 123 -10.97 -13.75 4.91
CA PRO A 123 -12.23 -13.82 5.67
C PRO A 123 -12.09 -13.44 7.15
N MET A 124 -10.92 -13.68 7.77
CA MET A 124 -10.66 -13.24 9.15
C MET A 124 -10.56 -11.72 9.23
N LEU A 125 -9.93 -11.07 8.24
CA LEU A 125 -9.96 -9.61 8.16
C LEU A 125 -11.39 -9.09 8.04
N SER A 126 -12.18 -9.64 7.10
CA SER A 126 -13.58 -9.23 6.89
C SER A 126 -14.40 -9.35 8.18
N TYR A 127 -14.26 -10.47 8.90
CA TYR A 127 -14.88 -10.66 10.20
C TYR A 127 -14.40 -9.63 11.23
N THR A 128 -13.09 -9.46 11.39
CA THR A 128 -12.50 -8.57 12.41
C THR A 128 -12.84 -7.11 12.17
N THR A 129 -12.82 -6.63 10.93
CA THR A 129 -13.25 -5.27 10.58
C THR A 129 -14.65 -4.98 11.09
N ARG A 130 -15.59 -5.91 10.89
CA ARG A 130 -16.97 -5.76 11.37
C ARG A 130 -17.07 -5.96 12.89
N HIS A 131 -16.39 -6.96 13.42
CA HIS A 131 -16.49 -7.33 14.83
C HIS A 131 -15.96 -6.24 15.76
N LEU A 132 -14.88 -5.56 15.36
CA LEU A 132 -14.29 -4.45 16.10
C LEU A 132 -14.82 -3.07 15.69
N ASN A 133 -15.82 -3.02 14.80
CA ASN A 133 -16.37 -1.79 14.22
C ASN A 133 -15.29 -0.86 13.62
N CYS A 134 -14.32 -1.43 12.91
CA CYS A 134 -13.29 -0.66 12.23
C CYS A 134 -13.88 0.16 11.08
N SER A 135 -13.34 1.35 10.85
CA SER A 135 -13.68 2.22 9.73
C SER A 135 -13.26 1.62 8.38
N ALA A 136 -12.17 0.84 8.37
CA ALA A 136 -11.68 0.11 7.20
C ALA A 136 -10.90 -1.15 7.58
N GLY A 137 -10.56 -1.97 6.58
CA GLY A 137 -9.61 -3.06 6.69
C GLY A 137 -8.56 -3.03 5.57
N ILE A 138 -7.39 -3.59 5.82
CA ILE A 138 -6.32 -3.78 4.83
C ILE A 138 -5.94 -5.26 4.79
N CYS A 139 -5.96 -5.85 3.60
CA CYS A 139 -5.41 -7.18 3.36
C CYS A 139 -4.19 -7.07 2.46
N VAL A 140 -3.00 -7.41 2.99
CA VAL A 140 -1.78 -7.52 2.20
C VAL A 140 -1.74 -8.92 1.58
N THR A 141 -2.07 -8.98 0.28
CA THR A 141 -2.11 -10.20 -0.51
C THR A 141 -2.28 -9.90 -1.99
N ALA A 142 -1.56 -10.63 -2.86
CA ALA A 142 -1.88 -10.73 -4.29
C ALA A 142 -2.71 -11.97 -4.64
N SER A 143 -3.37 -12.61 -3.67
CA SER A 143 -4.28 -13.75 -3.86
C SER A 143 -3.62 -14.91 -4.60
N HIS A 144 -3.94 -15.14 -5.88
CA HIS A 144 -3.42 -16.26 -6.69
C HIS A 144 -2.26 -15.86 -7.61
N ASN A 145 -1.81 -14.60 -7.58
CA ASN A 145 -0.72 -14.14 -8.44
C ASN A 145 0.61 -14.87 -8.12
N PRO A 146 1.56 -14.91 -9.08
CA PRO A 146 2.87 -15.54 -8.88
C PRO A 146 3.61 -15.00 -7.64
N LYS A 147 4.60 -15.77 -7.15
CA LYS A 147 5.34 -15.47 -5.91
C LYS A 147 6.00 -14.09 -5.86
N ALA A 148 6.38 -13.55 -7.02
CA ALA A 148 7.04 -12.24 -7.13
C ALA A 148 6.07 -11.07 -6.94
N TYR A 149 4.76 -11.33 -6.97
CA TYR A 149 3.74 -10.31 -6.77
C TYR A 149 3.33 -10.24 -5.30
N ASN A 150 3.06 -9.01 -4.86
CA ASN A 150 2.26 -8.76 -3.68
C ASN A 150 1.16 -7.73 -4.00
N GLY A 151 0.33 -7.43 -3.02
CA GLY A 151 -0.77 -6.50 -3.18
C GLY A 151 -1.24 -5.94 -1.85
N TYR A 152 -1.97 -4.85 -1.95
CA TYR A 152 -2.54 -4.12 -0.83
C TYR A 152 -4.01 -3.86 -1.17
N LYS A 153 -4.93 -4.44 -0.42
CA LYS A 153 -6.37 -4.37 -0.70
C LYS A 153 -7.10 -3.67 0.44
N VAL A 154 -7.98 -2.73 0.11
CA VAL A 154 -8.77 -2.01 1.11
C VAL A 154 -10.18 -2.58 1.18
N TYR A 155 -10.67 -2.70 2.42
CA TYR A 155 -11.99 -3.19 2.79
C TYR A 155 -12.74 -2.08 3.52
N GLY A 156 -14.04 -1.96 3.27
CA GLY A 156 -14.91 -1.02 3.97
C GLY A 156 -15.29 -1.52 5.37
N ALA A 157 -15.95 -0.65 6.15
CA ALA A 157 -16.50 -0.99 7.46
C ALA A 157 -17.51 -2.16 7.44
N ASP A 158 -18.10 -2.44 6.29
CA ASP A 158 -18.96 -3.61 6.06
C ASP A 158 -18.18 -4.92 5.91
N GLY A 159 -16.84 -4.88 5.95
CA GLY A 159 -15.96 -6.02 5.77
C GLY A 159 -15.86 -6.49 4.31
N CYS A 160 -16.41 -5.76 3.36
CA CYS A 160 -16.32 -6.05 1.93
C CYS A 160 -15.15 -5.31 1.30
N GLN A 161 -14.57 -5.89 0.24
CA GLN A 161 -13.55 -5.19 -0.53
C GLN A 161 -14.19 -3.98 -1.22
N ILE A 162 -13.52 -2.83 -1.19
CA ILE A 162 -14.06 -1.60 -1.78
C ILE A 162 -13.94 -1.68 -3.31
N THR A 163 -15.06 -1.68 -4.04
CA THR A 163 -15.06 -1.81 -5.51
C THR A 163 -15.65 -0.61 -6.28
N ASP A 164 -16.27 0.36 -5.59
CA ASP A 164 -17.18 1.34 -6.20
C ASP A 164 -16.77 2.82 -5.95
N GLU A 165 -17.73 3.74 -5.79
CA GLU A 165 -17.49 5.19 -5.59
C GLU A 165 -16.50 5.51 -4.47
N LYS A 166 -16.55 4.77 -3.36
CA LYS A 166 -15.58 4.91 -2.27
C LYS A 166 -14.13 4.66 -2.71
N ALA A 167 -13.92 3.72 -3.65
CA ALA A 167 -12.60 3.48 -4.22
C ALA A 167 -12.11 4.75 -4.92
N LYS A 168 -12.97 5.44 -5.68
CA LYS A 168 -12.60 6.68 -6.38
C LYS A 168 -12.17 7.79 -5.43
N TYR A 169 -12.81 7.93 -4.27
CA TYR A 169 -12.39 8.92 -3.27
C TYR A 169 -11.04 8.58 -2.65
N ILE A 170 -10.84 7.32 -2.28
CA ILE A 170 -9.54 6.85 -1.77
C ILE A 170 -8.46 7.04 -2.83
N LEU A 171 -8.75 6.71 -4.08
CA LEU A 171 -7.86 6.91 -5.23
C LEU A 171 -7.46 8.36 -5.40
N ASN A 172 -8.43 9.27 -5.44
CA ASN A 172 -8.15 10.70 -5.51
C ASN A 172 -7.31 11.16 -4.30
N SER A 173 -7.57 10.65 -3.10
CA SER A 173 -6.74 10.96 -1.93
C SER A 173 -5.31 10.43 -2.04
N ILE A 174 -5.07 9.30 -2.73
CA ILE A 174 -3.74 8.74 -3.00
C ILE A 174 -3.02 9.54 -4.09
N GLU A 175 -3.73 9.94 -5.15
CA GLU A 175 -3.17 10.74 -6.25
C GLU A 175 -2.71 12.13 -5.80
N ASN A 176 -3.35 12.69 -4.76
CA ASN A 176 -2.96 13.97 -4.15
C ASN A 176 -1.86 13.84 -3.08
N VAL A 177 -1.23 12.67 -2.92
CA VAL A 177 -0.03 12.53 -2.10
C VAL A 177 1.19 12.82 -2.98
N ASP A 178 1.86 13.94 -2.71
CA ASP A 178 2.95 14.48 -3.52
C ASP A 178 4.29 13.71 -3.37
N ASP A 179 4.45 12.96 -2.27
CA ASP A 179 5.69 12.25 -1.91
C ASP A 179 5.48 10.73 -1.80
N PHE A 180 6.58 9.98 -1.67
CA PHE A 180 6.60 8.52 -1.55
C PHE A 180 6.82 8.01 -0.12
#